data_AF-A0AAD7NWM9-F1
#
_entry.id   AF-A0AAD7NWM9-F1
#
_cell.length_a   1.000
_cell.length_b   1.000
_cell.length_c   1.000
_cell.angle_alpha   90.00
_cell.angle_beta   90.00
_cell.angle_gamma   90.00
#
_symmetry.space_group_name_H-M   'P 1'
#
loop_
_entity.id
_entity.type
_entity.pdbx_description
1 polymer ?
#
loop_
_entity_poly.entity_id
_entity_poly.type
_entity_poly.pdbx_seq_one_letter_code
_entity_poly.pdbx_strand_id
1 'polypeptide(L)'
;MSYRLRLGESALVFFPPQTRDGHDLEESHVVQVMMKIESETRSHAREDVAAYFDAQEEITAAVETILIENLIIPLQSTFKIEGEGYVLVGEKKDWLYGRRLHLKWGDEDVRVCADKWVFYFQTCKVAE
;
A
#
# COMPACT_ATOMS: atom_id res chain seq x y z
N MET A 1 3.23 -12.53 -10.51
CA MET A 1 4.56 -12.07 -10.06
C MET A 1 4.39 -11.63 -8.62
N SER A 2 5.10 -12.24 -7.66
CA SER A 2 5.02 -11.81 -6.26
C SER A 2 6.15 -10.80 -6.01
N TYR A 3 5.80 -9.54 -5.76
CA TYR A 3 6.72 -8.57 -5.16
C TYR A 3 6.34 -8.39 -3.69
N ARG A 4 7.21 -7.75 -2.92
CA ARG A 4 6.97 -7.46 -1.51
C ARG A 4 7.27 -5.99 -1.23
N LEU A 5 6.35 -5.31 -0.56
CA LEU A 5 6.59 -3.94 -0.10
C LEU A 5 7.71 -3.95 0.93
N ARG A 6 8.57 -2.93 0.91
CA ARG A 6 9.72 -2.83 1.82
C ARG A 6 9.51 -1.71 2.82
N LEU A 7 9.94 -1.93 4.06
CA LEU A 7 9.89 -0.92 5.10
C LEU A 7 10.79 0.27 4.77
N GLY A 8 10.27 1.48 4.95
CA GLY A 8 11.01 2.73 4.77
C GLY A 8 11.27 3.13 3.31
N GLU A 9 10.88 2.29 2.35
CA GLU A 9 11.05 2.56 0.93
C GLU A 9 9.74 3.02 0.29
N SER A 10 9.85 3.89 -0.72
CA SER A 10 8.72 4.18 -1.60
C SER A 10 8.73 3.20 -2.77
N ALA A 11 7.60 2.56 -3.03
CA ALA A 11 7.39 1.72 -4.20
C ALA A 11 6.38 2.38 -5.15
N LEU A 12 6.56 2.14 -6.45
CA LEU A 12 5.53 2.40 -7.45
C LEU A 12 4.86 1.07 -7.78
N VAL A 13 3.56 0.98 -7.52
CA VAL A 13 2.76 -0.19 -7.83
C VAL A 13 1.96 0.11 -9.09
N PHE A 14 2.12 -0.75 -10.08
CA PHE A 14 1.49 -0.61 -11.39
C PHE A 14 0.35 -1.61 -11.52
N PHE A 15 -0.81 -1.13 -11.94
CA PHE A 15 -2.02 -1.90 -12.14
C PHE A 15 -2.37 -1.88 -13.63
N PRO A 16 -2.25 -3.00 -14.35
CA PRO A 16 -2.67 -3.08 -15.75
C PRO A 16 -4.21 -2.99 -15.87
N PRO A 17 -4.75 -2.79 -17.09
CA PRO A 17 -6.18 -2.85 -17.31
C PRO A 17 -6.73 -4.21 -16.88
N GLN A 18 -7.80 -4.21 -16.09
CA GLN A 18 -8.36 -5.43 -15.53
C GLN A 18 -9.81 -5.25 -15.09
N THR A 19 -10.60 -6.31 -15.20
CA THR A 19 -11.97 -6.37 -14.67
C THR A 19 -11.96 -7.00 -13.29
N ARG A 20 -12.55 -6.34 -12.29
CA ARG A 20 -12.71 -6.85 -10.94
C ARG A 20 -14.13 -6.61 -10.46
N ASP A 21 -14.82 -7.68 -10.04
CA ASP A 21 -16.19 -7.64 -9.51
C ASP A 21 -17.20 -6.86 -10.38
N GLY A 22 -17.01 -6.92 -11.71
CA GLY A 22 -17.87 -6.24 -12.69
C GLY A 22 -17.51 -4.77 -12.96
N HIS A 23 -16.40 -4.29 -12.40
CA HIS A 23 -15.84 -2.97 -12.67
C HIS A 23 -14.58 -3.09 -13.53
N ASP A 24 -14.54 -2.31 -14.61
CA ASP A 24 -13.42 -2.30 -15.56
C ASP A 24 -12.45 -1.15 -15.25
N LEU A 25 -11.20 -1.52 -14.99
CA LEU A 25 -10.05 -0.61 -15.09
C LEU A 25 -9.60 -0.62 -16.55
N GLU A 26 -10.03 0.38 -17.34
CA GLU A 26 -9.73 0.45 -18.77
C GLU A 26 -8.27 0.85 -19.07
N GLU A 27 -7.64 1.59 -18.15
CA GLU A 27 -6.30 2.16 -18.32
C GLU A 27 -5.32 1.57 -17.28
N SER A 28 -4.05 1.47 -17.67
CA SER A 28 -2.96 1.19 -16.74
C SER A 28 -2.82 2.32 -15.73
N HIS A 29 -2.75 1.99 -14.44
CA HIS A 29 -2.57 2.97 -13.36
C HIS A 29 -1.28 2.73 -12.59
N VAL A 30 -0.72 3.80 -12.00
CA VAL A 30 0.40 3.70 -11.07
C VAL A 30 0.14 4.49 -9.81
N VAL A 31 0.42 3.87 -8.67
CA VAL A 31 0.26 4.44 -7.34
C VAL A 31 1.58 4.38 -6.58
N GLN A 32 1.95 5.47 -5.91
CA GLN A 32 3.05 5.43 -4.96
C GLN A 32 2.58 4.92 -3.60
N VAL A 33 3.33 3.98 -3.04
CA VAL A 33 3.07 3.36 -1.74
C VAL A 33 4.32 3.43 -0.89
N MET A 34 4.16 3.69 0.40
CA MET A 34 5.24 3.61 1.38
C MET A 34 4.78 2.81 2.59
N MET A 35 5.63 1.89 3.05
CA MET A 35 5.40 1.17 4.30
C MET A 35 6.28 1.72 5.41
N LYS A 36 5.70 1.93 6.59
CA LYS A 36 6.38 2.40 7.79
C LYS A 36 6.00 1.53 8.98
N ILE A 37 6.88 1.51 9.98
CA ILE A 37 6.55 1.00 11.31
C ILE A 37 6.17 2.19 12.17
N GLU A 38 5.07 2.04 12.91
CA GLU A 38 4.66 2.94 13.96
C GLU A 38 4.97 2.27 15.31
N SER A 39 6.09 2.66 15.91
CA SER A 39 6.56 2.08 17.17
C SER A 39 6.85 3.17 18.20
N GLU A 40 6.36 2.97 19.42
CA GLU A 40 6.51 3.92 20.52
C GLU A 40 7.92 3.91 21.11
N THR A 41 8.69 2.82 20.96
CA THR A 41 10.04 2.69 21.52
C THR A 41 11.01 1.95 20.59
N ARG A 42 12.32 2.12 20.81
CA ARG A 42 13.37 1.45 20.01
C ARG A 42 13.42 -0.07 20.19
N SER A 43 13.01 -0.60 21.34
CA SER A 43 12.95 -2.06 21.56
C SER A 43 11.80 -2.67 20.77
N HIS A 44 10.62 -2.04 20.82
CA HIS A 44 9.45 -2.47 20.06
C HIS A 44 9.68 -2.40 18.55
N ALA A 45 10.45 -1.42 18.08
CA ALA A 45 10.79 -1.32 16.67
C ALA A 45 11.49 -2.58 16.10
N ARG A 46 12.24 -3.35 16.90
CA ARG A 46 12.85 -4.61 16.40
C ARG A 46 11.83 -5.74 16.26
N GLU A 47 10.93 -5.86 17.23
CA GLU A 47 9.86 -6.85 17.23
C GLU A 47 8.88 -6.56 16.08
N ASP A 48 8.51 -5.29 15.90
CA ASP A 48 7.64 -4.84 14.80
C ASP A 48 8.28 -5.13 13.44
N VAL A 49 9.60 -4.95 13.30
CA VAL A 49 10.31 -5.29 12.04
C VAL A 49 10.23 -6.79 11.76
N ALA A 50 10.48 -7.63 12.76
CA ALA A 50 10.44 -9.08 12.58
C ALA A 50 9.02 -9.55 12.21
N ALA A 51 8.02 -9.11 12.97
CA ALA A 51 6.62 -9.42 12.71
C ALA A 51 6.15 -8.94 11.34
N TYR A 52 6.61 -7.76 10.89
CA TYR A 52 6.34 -7.28 9.55
C TYR A 52 6.89 -8.23 8.47
N PHE A 53 8.12 -8.73 8.63
CA PHE A 53 8.71 -9.63 7.64
C PHE A 53 8.01 -10.99 7.59
N ASP A 54 7.51 -11.47 8.73
CA ASP A 54 6.71 -12.70 8.79
C ASP A 54 5.36 -12.54 8.08
N ALA A 55 4.70 -11.38 8.25
CA ALA A 55 3.42 -11.04 7.63
C ALA A 55 3.55 -10.33 6.26
N GLN A 56 4.76 -10.14 5.73
CA GLN A 56 5.03 -9.23 4.60
C GLN A 56 4.23 -9.57 3.34
N GLU A 57 4.06 -10.86 3.08
CA GLU A 57 3.33 -11.37 1.91
C GLU A 57 1.83 -11.07 2.02
N GLU A 58 1.24 -11.37 3.18
CA GLU A 58 -0.16 -11.07 3.49
C GLU A 58 -0.41 -9.55 3.43
N ILE A 59 0.44 -8.75 4.07
CA ILE A 59 0.34 -7.29 4.07
C ILE A 59 0.44 -6.75 2.64
N THR A 60 1.34 -7.28 1.81
CA THR A 60 1.47 -6.83 0.42
C THR A 60 0.18 -7.13 -0.35
N ALA A 61 -0.38 -8.32 -0.22
CA ALA A 61 -1.64 -8.70 -0.87
C ALA A 61 -2.84 -7.86 -0.38
N ALA A 62 -2.88 -7.55 0.93
CA ALA A 62 -3.90 -6.69 1.51
C ALA A 62 -3.80 -5.26 0.97
N VAL A 63 -2.58 -4.70 0.93
CA VAL A 63 -2.33 -3.37 0.37
C VAL A 63 -2.71 -3.30 -1.10
N GLU A 64 -2.31 -4.27 -1.92
CA GLU A 64 -2.71 -4.34 -3.33
C GLU A 64 -4.22 -4.32 -3.52
N THR A 65 -4.93 -5.11 -2.72
CA THR A 65 -6.38 -5.18 -2.75
C THR A 65 -6.98 -3.80 -2.49
N ILE A 66 -6.58 -3.13 -1.42
CA ILE A 66 -7.06 -1.78 -1.10
C ILE A 66 -6.79 -0.80 -2.24
N LEU A 67 -5.60 -0.85 -2.82
CA LEU A 67 -5.21 0.07 -3.88
C LEU A 67 -6.08 -0.12 -5.10
N ILE A 68 -6.32 -1.37 -5.52
CA ILE A 68 -7.23 -1.68 -6.63
C ILE A 68 -8.65 -1.23 -6.31
N GLU A 69 -9.17 -1.54 -5.13
CA GLU A 69 -10.51 -1.09 -4.71
C GLU A 69 -10.61 0.44 -4.75
N ASN A 70 -9.58 1.16 -4.30
CA ASN A 70 -9.57 2.63 -4.33
C ASN A 70 -9.53 3.22 -5.74
N LEU A 71 -9.01 2.49 -6.73
CA LEU A 71 -9.05 2.92 -8.14
C LEU A 71 -10.48 2.84 -8.71
N ILE A 72 -11.29 1.90 -8.21
CA ILE A 72 -12.66 1.68 -8.65
C ILE A 72 -13.63 2.58 -7.86
N ILE A 73 -13.52 2.54 -6.54
CA ILE A 73 -14.37 3.27 -5.59
C ILE A 73 -13.46 4.07 -4.65
N PRO A 74 -13.46 5.42 -4.70
CA PRO A 74 -12.62 6.22 -3.83
C PRO A 74 -12.84 5.90 -2.34
N LEU A 75 -11.80 5.40 -1.68
CA LEU A 75 -11.83 5.08 -0.26
C LEU A 75 -11.63 6.32 0.60
N GLN A 76 -11.96 6.19 1.89
CA GLN A 76 -11.70 7.21 2.90
C GLN A 76 -10.19 7.53 2.99
N SER A 77 -9.87 8.74 3.44
CA SER A 77 -8.48 9.20 3.55
C SER A 77 -7.66 8.47 4.61
N THR A 78 -8.33 7.80 5.55
CA THR A 78 -7.67 6.97 6.56
C THR A 78 -8.54 5.77 6.87
N PHE A 79 -7.94 4.60 7.03
CA PHE A 79 -8.63 3.40 7.50
C PHE A 79 -7.68 2.51 8.31
N LYS A 80 -8.25 1.54 9.02
CA LYS A 80 -7.53 0.56 9.83
C LYS A 80 -7.89 -0.85 9.37
N ILE A 81 -6.89 -1.70 9.23
CA ILE A 81 -7.04 -3.14 9.02
C ILE A 81 -6.44 -3.85 10.21
N GLU A 82 -7.16 -4.83 10.73
CA GLU A 82 -6.72 -5.69 11.81
C GLU A 82 -6.35 -7.04 11.21
N GLY A 83 -5.08 -7.39 11.32
CA GLY A 83 -4.57 -8.71 10.96
C GLY A 83 -4.34 -9.57 12.20
N GLU A 84 -3.79 -10.77 12.00
CA GLU A 84 -3.47 -11.66 13.10
C GLU A 84 -2.26 -11.13 13.89
N GLY A 85 -2.53 -10.49 15.03
CA GLY A 85 -1.49 -9.94 15.90
C GLY A 85 -0.90 -8.60 15.44
N TYR A 86 -1.48 -7.95 14.43
CA TYR A 86 -1.03 -6.64 13.97
C TYR A 86 -2.17 -5.72 13.52
N VAL A 87 -1.86 -4.43 13.44
CA VAL A 87 -2.70 -3.40 12.83
C VAL A 87 -1.94 -2.77 11.67
N LEU A 88 -2.66 -2.54 10.58
CA LEU A 88 -2.22 -1.73 9.45
C LEU A 88 -3.11 -0.49 9.32
N VAL A 89 -2.53 0.69 9.46
CA VAL A 89 -3.23 1.97 9.25
C VAL A 89 -2.84 2.51 7.87
N GLY A 90 -3.82 2.65 6.99
CA GLY A 90 -3.63 3.26 5.67
C GLY A 90 -3.98 4.74 5.70
N GLU A 91 -3.09 5.60 5.19
CA GLU A 91 -3.29 7.05 5.08
C GLU A 91 -3.09 7.49 3.63
N LYS A 92 -4.15 8.04 3.02
CA LYS A 92 -4.14 8.60 1.68
C LYS A 92 -3.65 10.05 1.72
N LYS A 93 -2.70 10.39 0.84
CA LYS A 93 -2.13 11.74 0.73
C LYS A 93 -2.07 12.19 -0.72
N ASP A 94 -2.24 13.48 -0.96
CA ASP A 94 -1.98 14.06 -2.27
C ASP A 94 -0.56 13.75 -2.76
N TRP A 95 -0.45 13.28 -4.01
CA TRP A 95 0.81 13.02 -4.67
C TRP A 95 1.17 14.10 -5.69
N LEU A 96 1.44 15.31 -5.18
CA LEU A 96 1.72 16.49 -6.00
C LEU A 96 2.88 16.30 -7.00
N TYR A 97 3.92 15.56 -6.59
CA TYR A 97 5.05 15.24 -7.47
C TYR A 97 4.65 14.26 -8.58
N GLY A 98 3.86 13.24 -8.25
CA GLY A 98 3.39 12.23 -9.21
C GLY A 98 2.62 12.82 -10.38
N ARG A 99 1.83 13.87 -10.14
CA ARG A 99 1.06 14.58 -11.19
C ARG A 99 1.92 15.16 -12.32
N ARG A 100 3.25 15.26 -12.15
CA ARG A 100 4.19 15.75 -13.16
C ARG A 100 4.94 14.63 -13.87
N LEU A 101 4.81 13.39 -13.40
CA LEU A 101 5.49 12.24 -13.97
C LEU A 101 4.77 11.76 -15.22
N HIS A 102 5.55 11.42 -16.24
CA HIS A 102 5.09 10.70 -17.42
C HIS A 102 5.74 9.32 -17.36
N LEU A 103 4.95 8.32 -16.98
CA LEU A 103 5.42 6.95 -16.79
C LEU A 103 4.85 6.07 -17.89
N LYS A 104 5.65 5.09 -18.31
CA LYS A 104 5.28 4.11 -19.33
C LYS A 104 5.53 2.69 -18.84
N TRP A 105 4.70 1.74 -19.25
CA TRP A 105 4.94 0.32 -19.14
C TRP A 105 5.20 -0.23 -20.54
N GLY A 106 6.48 -0.41 -20.88
CA GLY A 106 6.86 -0.66 -22.27
C GLY A 106 6.51 0.57 -23.12
N ASP A 107 5.65 0.38 -24.13
CA ASP A 107 5.19 1.45 -25.01
C ASP A 107 3.88 2.12 -24.55
N GLU A 108 3.23 1.56 -23.52
CA GLU A 108 1.94 2.04 -23.02
C GLU A 108 2.11 3.16 -21.99
N ASP A 109 1.34 4.23 -22.13
CA ASP A 109 1.28 5.28 -21.10
C ASP A 109 0.53 4.77 -19.87
N VAL A 110 1.04 5.12 -18.69
CA VAL A 110 0.44 4.74 -17.41
C VAL A 110 -0.09 5.98 -16.72
N ARG A 111 -1.36 5.91 -16.32
CA ARG A 111 -2.03 6.97 -15.59
C ARG A 111 -1.52 7.06 -14.16
N VAL A 112 -0.89 8.20 -13.84
CA VAL A 112 -0.40 8.45 -12.49
C VAL A 112 -1.56 8.88 -11.59
N CYS A 113 -1.73 8.19 -10.46
CA CYS A 113 -2.78 8.53 -9.51
C CYS A 113 -2.52 9.88 -8.83
N ALA A 114 -3.60 10.59 -8.52
CA ALA A 114 -3.52 11.90 -7.86
C ALA A 114 -3.03 11.80 -6.41
N ASP A 115 -3.21 10.63 -5.81
CA ASP A 115 -2.91 10.30 -4.42
C ASP A 115 -1.83 9.22 -4.32
N LYS A 116 -1.17 9.20 -3.17
CA LYS A 116 -0.24 8.17 -2.71
C LYS A 116 -0.69 7.65 -1.36
N TRP A 117 -0.22 6.46 -1.00
CA TRP A 117 -0.56 5.83 0.25
C TRP A 117 0.66 5.66 1.15
N VAL A 118 0.47 5.94 2.44
CA VAL A 118 1.40 5.57 3.49
C VAL A 118 0.69 4.59 4.40
N PHE A 119 1.29 3.42 4.57
CA PHE A 119 0.80 2.40 5.48
C PHE A 119 1.71 2.32 6.69
N TYR A 120 1.10 2.28 7.87
CA TYR A 120 1.77 2.17 9.15
C TYR A 120 1.44 0.82 9.77
N PHE A 121 2.47 0.02 9.99
CA PHE A 121 2.41 -1.29 10.62
C PHE A 121 2.75 -1.17 12.09
N GLN A 122 1.97 -1.86 12.92
CA GLN A 122 2.20 -1.98 14.37
C GLN A 122 1.74 -3.34 14.85
N THR A 123 2.48 -3.98 15.76
CA THR A 123 2.02 -5.21 16.43
C THR A 123 0.96 -4.92 17.50
N CYS A 124 -0.07 -5.77 17.58
CA CYS A 124 -1.02 -5.76 18.69
C CYS A 124 -0.36 -6.40 19.89
N LYS A 125 -0.11 -5.65 20.97
CA LYS A 125 0.33 -6.28 22.23
C LYS A 125 -0.75 -7.25 22.70
N VAL A 126 -0.39 -8.52 22.91
CA VAL A 126 -1.15 -9.39 23.81
C VAL A 126 -0.90 -8.84 25.20
N ALA A 127 -1.94 -8.33 25.86
CA ALA A 127 -1.84 -8.00 27.28
C ALA A 127 -1.60 -9.31 28.04
N GLU A 128 -0.39 -9.49 28.58
CA GLU A 128 -0.08 -10.54 29.58
C GLU A 128 -0.81 -10.28 30.91
#